data_AF-A0A1H6RBM4-F1
#
_entry.id   AF-A0A1H6RBM4-F1
#
_cell.length_a   1.000
_cell.length_b   1.000
_cell.length_c   1.000
_cell.angle_alpha   90.00
_cell.angle_beta   90.00
_cell.angle_gamma   90.00
#
_symmetry.space_group_name_H-M   'P 1'
#
loop_
_entity.id
_entity.type
_entity.pdbx_description
1 polymer ?
#
loop_
_entity_poly.entity_id
_entity_poly.type
_entity_poly.pdbx_seq_one_letter_code
_entity_poly.pdbx_strand_id
1 'polypeptide(L)'
;MGEQIDFPKNFSMYMSQVMTNLQEGNIVHAIDCMKKAYAIKEDDSLNILMVSSLLQVEEYEEALLLAESKHKFYEADEKRLLIYIEILIENNQMLKAEKYLNDQLADQNTQYLDSWLRLENKLNLRKEMQKKATQKEQEKIFRQLYSLPSLNTLEQFSKMKDVYQLSNSHLIKLSEQLLVNPYLHPLVRATLFSLLTEREIDKPLKYLWFGEMKTINPLNMLSIDKKPTTIILFKELEEVLSKNPSLYELAENELNTLLLMLYPFEEEIVYSGSENEWIEAVIKVINPSDTTQLNEDNTKQISINNWVNKIHDELLRFEAQ
;
A
#
# COMPACT_ATOMS: atom_id res chain seq x y z
N MET A 1 -14.48 30.81 -47.49
CA MET A 1 -14.66 29.74 -46.49
C MET A 1 -14.96 28.48 -47.28
N GLY A 2 -14.06 27.50 -47.26
CA GLY A 2 -14.25 26.25 -48.01
C GLY A 2 -15.17 25.34 -47.21
N GLU A 3 -16.30 24.96 -47.80
CA GLU A 3 -17.15 23.90 -47.26
C GLU A 3 -16.36 22.60 -47.22
N GLN A 4 -16.36 21.96 -46.05
CA GLN A 4 -15.73 20.65 -45.85
C GLN A 4 -16.58 19.61 -46.57
N ILE A 5 -16.10 19.15 -47.73
CA ILE A 5 -16.76 18.09 -48.51
C ILE A 5 -16.56 16.77 -47.75
N ASP A 6 -17.62 16.26 -47.12
CA ASP A 6 -17.66 14.87 -46.66
C ASP A 6 -17.60 13.95 -47.89
N PHE A 7 -16.57 13.10 -47.97
CA PHE A 7 -16.39 12.12 -49.04
C PHE A 7 -16.86 10.71 -48.59
N PRO A 8 -18.14 10.35 -48.77
CA PRO A 8 -18.69 9.02 -48.40
C PRO A 8 -18.06 7.83 -49.15
N LYS A 9 -17.25 8.09 -50.19
CA LYS A 9 -16.53 7.06 -50.95
C LYS A 9 -15.42 6.37 -50.14
N ASN A 10 -14.83 7.04 -49.15
CA ASN A 10 -13.73 6.47 -48.38
C ASN A 10 -14.24 5.50 -47.29
N PHE A 11 -15.35 5.82 -46.62
CA PHE A 11 -15.93 4.93 -45.60
C PHE A 11 -16.38 3.59 -46.22
N SER A 12 -17.14 3.65 -47.32
CA SER A 12 -17.63 2.45 -48.02
C SER A 12 -16.50 1.59 -48.56
N MET A 13 -15.43 2.19 -49.08
CA MET A 13 -14.22 1.49 -49.49
C MET A 13 -13.56 0.77 -48.30
N TYR A 14 -13.32 1.44 -47.18
CA TYR A 14 -12.72 0.82 -46.01
C TYR A 14 -13.60 -0.30 -45.45
N MET A 15 -14.92 -0.14 -45.43
CA MET A 15 -15.85 -1.21 -45.02
C MET A 15 -15.80 -2.43 -45.96
N SER A 16 -15.63 -2.23 -47.27
CA SER A 16 -15.40 -3.35 -48.19
C SER A 16 -14.10 -4.09 -47.86
N GLN A 17 -13.03 -3.36 -47.56
CA GLN A 17 -11.75 -3.96 -47.16
C GLN A 17 -11.86 -4.70 -45.83
N VAL A 18 -12.62 -4.16 -44.87
CA VAL A 18 -12.90 -4.82 -43.58
C VAL A 18 -13.53 -6.19 -43.83
N MET A 19 -14.58 -6.26 -44.66
CA MET A 19 -15.27 -7.52 -44.94
C MET A 19 -14.37 -8.54 -45.62
N THR A 20 -13.57 -8.12 -46.61
CA THR A 20 -12.60 -9.01 -47.27
C THR A 20 -11.57 -9.55 -46.27
N ASN A 21 -10.95 -8.69 -45.46
CA ASN A 21 -9.95 -9.12 -44.49
C ASN A 21 -10.55 -10.04 -43.42
N LEU A 22 -11.77 -9.78 -42.94
CA LEU A 22 -12.46 -10.68 -41.99
C LEU A 22 -12.76 -12.05 -42.61
N GLN A 23 -13.18 -12.10 -43.88
CA GLN A 23 -13.42 -13.36 -44.59
C GLN A 23 -12.14 -14.18 -44.79
N GLU A 24 -11.01 -13.51 -45.01
CA GLU A 24 -9.70 -14.13 -45.16
C GLU A 24 -9.04 -14.50 -43.82
N GLY A 25 -9.67 -14.14 -42.68
CA GLY A 25 -9.11 -14.35 -41.34
C GLY A 25 -8.01 -13.35 -40.95
N ASN A 26 -7.78 -12.32 -41.77
CA ASN A 26 -6.78 -11.26 -41.57
C ASN A 26 -7.30 -10.19 -40.58
N ILE A 27 -7.58 -10.58 -39.34
CA ILE A 27 -8.28 -9.72 -38.35
C ILE A 27 -7.50 -8.44 -38.04
N VAL A 28 -6.17 -8.50 -37.91
CA VAL A 28 -5.32 -7.32 -37.64
C VAL A 28 -5.45 -6.27 -38.74
N HIS A 29 -5.40 -6.70 -40.01
CA HIS A 29 -5.57 -5.79 -41.15
C HIS A 29 -7.00 -5.26 -41.24
N ALA A 30 -7.99 -6.08 -40.87
CA ALA A 30 -9.37 -5.63 -40.76
C ALA A 30 -9.50 -4.50 -39.73
N ILE A 31 -8.87 -4.63 -38.55
CA ILE A 31 -8.85 -3.60 -37.51
C ILE A 31 -8.22 -2.30 -38.01
N ASP A 32 -7.10 -2.35 -38.75
CA ASP A 32 -6.51 -1.14 -39.34
C ASP A 32 -7.45 -0.41 -40.29
N CYS A 33 -8.19 -1.17 -41.12
CA CYS A 33 -9.22 -0.61 -41.99
C CYS A 33 -10.43 -0.09 -41.20
N MET A 34 -10.82 -0.75 -40.10
CA MET A 34 -11.88 -0.28 -39.20
C MET A 34 -11.47 1.04 -38.54
N LYS A 35 -10.25 1.19 -38.03
CA LYS A 35 -9.75 2.44 -37.42
C LYS A 35 -9.83 3.61 -38.41
N LYS A 36 -9.44 3.37 -39.68
CA LYS A 36 -9.55 4.36 -40.76
C LYS A 36 -11.00 4.71 -41.09
N ALA A 37 -11.88 3.71 -41.15
CA ALA A 37 -13.32 3.95 -41.36
C ALA A 37 -13.95 4.71 -40.19
N TYR A 38 -13.58 4.36 -38.96
CA TYR A 38 -14.12 4.93 -37.73
C TYR A 38 -13.70 6.39 -37.55
N ALA A 39 -12.48 6.75 -37.97
CA ALA A 39 -12.01 8.13 -38.01
C ALA A 39 -12.80 9.03 -38.99
N ILE A 40 -13.47 8.44 -39.99
CA ILE A 40 -14.35 9.17 -40.92
C ILE A 40 -15.76 9.28 -40.34
N LYS A 41 -16.28 8.17 -39.80
CA LYS A 41 -17.63 8.09 -39.24
C LYS A 41 -17.64 7.16 -38.04
N GLU A 42 -17.96 7.71 -36.88
CA GLU A 42 -18.11 6.97 -35.62
C GLU A 42 -19.43 6.16 -35.57
N ASP A 43 -19.53 5.16 -36.44
CA ASP A 43 -20.71 4.31 -36.56
C ASP A 43 -20.78 3.26 -35.44
N ASP A 44 -21.96 3.08 -34.85
CA ASP A 44 -22.19 2.14 -33.74
C ASP A 44 -21.97 0.67 -34.14
N SER A 45 -22.37 0.28 -35.36
CA SER A 45 -22.17 -1.09 -35.82
C SER A 45 -20.69 -1.37 -36.06
N LEU A 46 -19.96 -0.37 -36.58
CA LEU A 46 -18.51 -0.44 -36.73
C LEU A 46 -17.80 -0.49 -35.36
N ASN A 47 -18.29 0.24 -34.36
CA ASN A 47 -17.71 0.22 -33.01
C ASN A 47 -17.75 -1.19 -32.41
N ILE A 48 -18.91 -1.87 -32.42
CA ILE A 48 -19.02 -3.24 -31.90
C ILE A 48 -18.11 -4.19 -32.66
N LEU A 49 -18.10 -4.09 -33.99
CA LEU A 49 -17.29 -4.95 -34.83
C LEU A 49 -15.81 -4.79 -34.49
N MET A 50 -15.34 -3.55 -34.36
CA MET A 50 -13.96 -3.21 -34.00
C MET A 50 -13.61 -3.68 -32.60
N VAL A 51 -14.45 -3.43 -31.61
CA VAL A 51 -14.26 -3.89 -30.23
C VAL A 51 -14.22 -5.43 -30.15
N SER A 52 -15.10 -6.12 -30.88
CA SER A 52 -15.12 -7.58 -30.93
C SER A 52 -13.87 -8.15 -31.62
N SER A 53 -13.39 -7.49 -32.69
CA SER A 53 -12.13 -7.87 -33.35
C SER A 53 -10.92 -7.63 -32.46
N LEU A 54 -10.87 -6.52 -31.73
CA LEU A 54 -9.81 -6.22 -30.76
C LEU A 54 -9.76 -7.25 -29.63
N LEU A 55 -10.92 -7.65 -29.08
CA LEU A 55 -11.02 -8.76 -28.13
C LEU A 55 -10.41 -10.06 -28.68
N GLN A 56 -10.66 -10.38 -29.95
CA GLN A 56 -10.18 -11.61 -30.57
C GLN A 56 -8.66 -11.64 -30.75
N VAL A 57 -8.03 -10.48 -30.95
CA VAL A 57 -6.57 -10.34 -31.06
C VAL A 57 -5.90 -9.97 -29.72
N GLU A 58 -6.65 -10.07 -28.61
CA GLU A 58 -6.19 -9.80 -27.24
C GLU A 58 -5.73 -8.35 -26.98
N GLU A 59 -6.17 -7.40 -27.82
CA GLU A 59 -5.92 -5.96 -27.66
C GLU A 59 -6.96 -5.34 -26.69
N TYR A 60 -6.94 -5.82 -25.46
CA TYR A 60 -8.00 -5.58 -24.47
C TYR A 60 -8.10 -4.12 -24.02
N GLU A 61 -6.97 -3.42 -23.87
CA GLU A 61 -6.95 -2.03 -23.41
C GLU A 61 -7.61 -1.08 -24.43
N GLU A 62 -7.30 -1.27 -25.72
CA GLU A 62 -7.91 -0.48 -26.79
C GLU A 62 -9.41 -0.81 -26.95
N ALA A 63 -9.77 -2.10 -26.83
CA ALA A 63 -11.17 -2.51 -26.81
C ALA A 63 -11.96 -1.83 -25.68
N LEU A 64 -11.37 -1.73 -24.48
CA LEU A 64 -11.99 -1.09 -23.34
C LEU A 64 -12.18 0.41 -23.57
N LEU A 65 -11.15 1.10 -24.06
CA LEU A 65 -11.22 2.54 -24.32
C LEU A 65 -12.35 2.86 -25.30
N LEU A 66 -12.45 2.11 -26.40
CA LEU A 66 -13.51 2.25 -27.40
C LEU A 66 -14.90 1.94 -26.84
N ALA A 67 -15.02 0.88 -26.03
CA ALA A 67 -16.31 0.50 -25.45
C ALA A 67 -16.77 1.50 -24.38
N GLU A 68 -15.87 2.01 -23.51
CA GLU A 68 -16.22 3.01 -22.50
C GLU A 68 -16.65 4.35 -23.15
N SER A 69 -16.06 4.72 -24.29
CA SER A 69 -16.48 5.93 -25.03
C SER A 69 -17.96 5.89 -25.45
N LYS A 70 -18.51 4.69 -25.60
CA LYS A 70 -19.91 4.42 -25.96
C LYS A 70 -20.63 3.56 -24.92
N HIS A 71 -20.27 3.70 -23.65
CA HIS A 71 -20.78 2.86 -22.56
C HIS A 71 -22.31 2.64 -22.56
N LYS A 72 -23.11 3.72 -22.67
CA LYS A 72 -24.59 3.63 -22.69
C LYS A 72 -25.14 2.80 -23.86
N PHE A 73 -24.43 2.82 -24.99
CA PHE A 73 -24.81 2.02 -26.14
C PHE A 73 -24.64 0.53 -25.84
N TYR A 74 -23.57 0.14 -25.14
CA TYR A 74 -23.35 -1.25 -24.71
C TYR A 74 -24.36 -1.70 -23.65
N GLU A 75 -24.70 -0.85 -22.68
CA GLU A 75 -25.72 -1.19 -21.65
C GLU A 75 -27.13 -1.39 -22.22
N ALA A 76 -27.47 -0.69 -23.30
CA ALA A 76 -28.83 -0.68 -23.83
C ALA A 76 -29.26 -1.99 -24.54
N ASP A 77 -28.37 -2.96 -24.71
CA ASP A 77 -28.68 -4.26 -25.31
C ASP A 77 -27.88 -5.37 -24.66
N GLU A 78 -28.54 -6.48 -24.40
CA GLU A 78 -27.99 -7.59 -23.65
C GLU A 78 -26.77 -8.24 -24.33
N LYS A 79 -26.76 -8.37 -25.67
CA LYS A 79 -25.61 -8.93 -26.39
C LYS A 79 -24.42 -8.00 -26.35
N ARG A 80 -24.67 -6.69 -26.45
CA ARG A 80 -23.61 -5.70 -26.36
C ARG A 80 -23.04 -5.68 -24.93
N LEU A 81 -23.89 -5.76 -23.91
CA LEU A 81 -23.45 -5.82 -22.53
C LEU A 81 -22.60 -7.06 -22.24
N LEU A 82 -22.93 -8.22 -22.82
CA LEU A 82 -22.08 -9.43 -22.75
C LEU A 82 -20.65 -9.16 -23.26
N ILE A 83 -20.52 -8.50 -24.41
CA ILE A 83 -19.22 -8.12 -24.99
C ILE A 83 -18.49 -7.16 -24.03
N TYR A 84 -19.19 -6.15 -23.53
CA TYR A 84 -18.60 -5.16 -22.62
C TYR A 84 -18.06 -5.80 -21.34
N ILE A 85 -18.80 -6.71 -20.73
CA ILE A 85 -18.36 -7.41 -19.51
C ILE A 85 -17.18 -8.33 -19.79
N GLU A 86 -17.14 -8.98 -20.95
CA GLU A 86 -15.96 -9.76 -21.34
C GLU A 86 -14.70 -8.88 -21.38
N ILE A 87 -14.79 -7.67 -21.96
CA ILE A 87 -13.69 -6.69 -21.95
C ILE A 87 -13.30 -6.29 -20.54
N LEU A 88 -14.29 -6.02 -19.68
CA LEU A 88 -14.04 -5.66 -18.28
C LEU A 88 -13.27 -6.77 -17.54
N ILE A 89 -13.67 -8.03 -17.74
CA ILE A 89 -12.99 -9.19 -17.15
C ILE A 89 -11.54 -9.29 -17.64
N GLU A 90 -11.30 -9.15 -18.95
CA GLU A 90 -9.95 -9.24 -19.51
C GLU A 90 -9.04 -8.08 -19.06
N ASN A 91 -9.60 -6.90 -18.81
CA ASN A 91 -8.89 -5.74 -18.28
C ASN A 91 -8.82 -5.71 -16.74
N ASN A 92 -9.09 -6.83 -16.06
CA ASN A 92 -9.10 -6.93 -14.59
C ASN A 92 -10.05 -5.94 -13.88
N GLN A 93 -11.06 -5.39 -14.57
CA GLN A 93 -12.11 -4.53 -14.02
C GLN A 93 -13.20 -5.37 -13.30
N MET A 94 -12.76 -6.24 -12.38
CA MET A 94 -13.59 -7.31 -11.81
C MET A 94 -14.81 -6.79 -11.04
N LEU A 95 -14.68 -5.67 -10.32
CA LEU A 95 -15.79 -5.08 -9.55
C LEU A 95 -16.89 -4.51 -10.47
N LYS A 96 -16.50 -3.85 -11.57
CA LYS A 96 -17.45 -3.35 -12.56
C LYS A 96 -18.17 -4.52 -13.25
N ALA A 97 -17.41 -5.54 -13.66
CA ALA A 97 -17.97 -6.74 -14.29
C ALA A 97 -18.95 -7.47 -13.36
N GLU A 98 -18.60 -7.65 -12.08
CA GLU A 98 -19.47 -8.27 -11.07
C GLU A 98 -20.77 -7.51 -10.89
N LYS A 99 -20.72 -6.17 -10.86
CA LYS A 99 -21.93 -5.36 -10.74
C LYS A 99 -22.93 -5.65 -11.86
N TYR A 100 -22.49 -5.58 -13.12
CA TYR A 100 -23.39 -5.85 -14.25
C TYR A 100 -23.90 -7.30 -14.26
N LEU A 101 -23.04 -8.27 -13.91
CA LEU A 101 -23.44 -9.67 -13.84
C LEU A 101 -24.54 -9.89 -12.78
N ASN A 102 -24.38 -9.30 -11.60
CA ASN A 102 -25.38 -9.40 -10.53
C ASN A 102 -26.70 -8.72 -10.92
N ASP A 103 -26.63 -7.53 -11.52
CA ASP A 103 -27.82 -6.78 -11.96
C ASP A 103 -28.59 -7.57 -13.02
N GLN A 104 -27.90 -8.18 -13.99
CA GLN A 104 -28.52 -8.96 -15.06
C GLN A 104 -29.03 -10.33 -14.59
N LEU A 105 -28.28 -11.07 -13.78
CA LEU A 105 -28.69 -12.40 -13.29
C LEU A 105 -29.85 -12.31 -12.29
N ALA A 106 -30.10 -11.14 -11.69
CA ALA A 106 -31.27 -10.89 -10.87
C ALA A 106 -32.56 -10.64 -11.69
N ASP A 107 -32.46 -10.29 -12.98
CA ASP A 107 -33.62 -10.09 -13.86
C ASP A 107 -34.16 -11.44 -14.36
N GLN A 108 -35.45 -11.69 -14.11
CA GLN A 108 -36.14 -12.92 -14.52
C GLN A 108 -36.38 -13.02 -16.03
N ASN A 109 -36.22 -11.93 -16.78
CA ASN A 109 -36.42 -11.87 -18.23
C ASN A 109 -35.11 -11.94 -19.04
N THR A 110 -33.98 -12.16 -18.38
CA THR A 110 -32.65 -12.27 -19.00
C THR A 110 -32.63 -13.29 -20.12
N GLN A 111 -32.19 -12.86 -21.30
CA GLN A 111 -31.94 -13.73 -22.45
C GLN A 111 -30.48 -14.21 -22.40
N TYR A 112 -30.10 -15.20 -23.20
CA TYR A 112 -28.71 -15.69 -23.25
C TYR A 112 -28.13 -16.15 -21.90
N LEU A 113 -28.96 -16.72 -21.01
CA LEU A 113 -28.54 -17.16 -19.66
C LEU A 113 -27.23 -17.97 -19.65
N ASP A 114 -27.03 -18.87 -20.61
CA ASP A 114 -25.80 -19.64 -20.74
C ASP A 114 -24.54 -18.77 -20.93
N SER A 115 -24.66 -17.67 -21.69
CA SER A 115 -23.56 -16.72 -21.90
C SER A 115 -23.24 -15.94 -20.63
N TRP A 116 -24.27 -15.55 -19.87
CA TRP A 116 -24.12 -14.89 -18.58
C TRP A 116 -23.42 -15.78 -17.55
N LEU A 117 -23.88 -17.02 -17.42
CA LEU A 117 -23.25 -18.02 -16.54
C LEU A 117 -21.81 -18.33 -16.96
N ARG A 118 -21.49 -18.29 -18.26
CA ARG A 118 -20.11 -18.43 -18.74
C ARG A 118 -19.22 -17.27 -18.27
N LEU A 119 -19.71 -16.03 -18.37
CA LEU A 119 -18.96 -14.85 -17.91
C LEU A 119 -18.81 -14.82 -16.38
N GLU A 120 -19.84 -15.23 -15.64
CA GLU A 120 -19.77 -15.38 -14.18
C GLU A 120 -18.69 -16.40 -13.78
N ASN A 121 -18.68 -17.58 -14.41
CA ASN A 121 -17.64 -18.58 -14.17
C ASN A 121 -16.24 -18.04 -14.52
N LYS A 122 -16.10 -17.34 -15.65
CA LYS A 122 -14.84 -16.71 -16.06
C LYS A 122 -14.35 -15.67 -15.04
N LEU A 123 -15.24 -14.82 -14.55
CA LEU A 123 -14.95 -13.84 -13.51
C LEU A 123 -14.51 -14.51 -12.21
N ASN A 124 -15.22 -15.56 -11.78
CA ASN A 124 -14.90 -16.30 -10.56
C ASN A 124 -13.52 -16.96 -10.65
N LEU A 125 -13.19 -17.60 -11.78
CA LEU A 125 -11.85 -18.14 -12.02
C LEU A 125 -10.77 -17.07 -11.96
N ARG A 126 -10.99 -15.89 -12.59
CA ARG A 126 -10.06 -14.75 -12.54
C ARG A 126 -9.84 -14.25 -11.10
N LYS A 127 -10.91 -14.10 -10.32
CA LYS A 127 -10.86 -13.72 -8.90
C LYS A 127 -10.09 -14.73 -8.06
N GLU A 128 -10.34 -16.03 -8.26
CA GLU A 128 -9.61 -17.08 -7.55
C GLU A 128 -8.11 -17.07 -7.88
N MET A 129 -7.75 -16.90 -9.15
CA MET A 129 -6.35 -16.80 -9.57
C MET A 129 -5.67 -15.59 -8.93
N GLN A 130 -6.32 -14.42 -8.93
CA GLN A 130 -5.80 -13.22 -8.30
C GLN A 130 -5.63 -13.42 -6.78
N LYS A 131 -6.64 -13.99 -6.11
CA LYS A 131 -6.57 -14.30 -4.68
C LYS A 131 -5.40 -15.24 -4.36
N LYS A 132 -5.22 -16.32 -5.15
CA LYS A 132 -4.10 -17.26 -4.98
C LYS A 132 -2.75 -16.56 -5.21
N ALA A 133 -2.65 -15.68 -6.19
CA ALA A 133 -1.43 -14.91 -6.45
C ALA A 133 -1.10 -13.98 -5.28
N THR A 134 -2.09 -13.23 -4.76
CA THR A 134 -1.92 -12.37 -3.58
C THR A 134 -1.52 -13.17 -2.35
N GLN A 135 -2.16 -14.31 -2.09
CA GLN A 135 -1.79 -15.20 -0.99
C GLN A 135 -0.35 -15.70 -1.11
N LYS A 136 0.07 -16.11 -2.31
CA LYS A 136 1.44 -16.57 -2.56
C LYS A 136 2.47 -15.47 -2.31
N GLU A 137 2.19 -14.23 -2.72
CA GLU A 137 3.10 -13.11 -2.46
C GLU A 137 3.14 -12.77 -0.96
N GLN A 138 1.99 -12.74 -0.27
CA GLN A 138 1.96 -12.53 1.18
C GLN A 138 2.73 -13.60 1.94
N GLU A 139 2.64 -14.87 1.55
CA GLU A 139 3.40 -15.97 2.15
C GLU A 139 4.92 -15.82 1.93
N LYS A 140 5.32 -15.36 0.73
CA LYS A 140 6.72 -15.07 0.42
C LYS A 140 7.25 -13.93 1.28
N ILE A 141 6.53 -12.82 1.39
CA ILE A 141 6.87 -11.68 2.25
C ILE A 141 6.93 -12.13 3.72
N PHE A 142 5.95 -12.90 4.17
CA PHE A 142 5.91 -13.42 5.54
C PHE A 142 7.17 -14.22 5.87
N ARG A 143 7.60 -15.13 4.98
CA ARG A 143 8.83 -15.92 5.19
C ARG A 143 10.09 -15.05 5.23
N GLN A 144 10.17 -14.04 4.36
CA GLN A 144 11.30 -13.10 4.36
C GLN A 144 11.36 -12.31 5.67
N LEU A 145 10.22 -11.79 6.14
CA LEU A 145 10.16 -11.05 7.39
C LEU A 145 10.40 -11.95 8.61
N TYR A 146 9.99 -13.21 8.57
CA TYR A 146 10.27 -14.16 9.64
C TYR A 146 11.78 -14.37 9.86
N SER A 147 12.58 -14.25 8.79
CA SER A 147 14.04 -14.35 8.87
C SER A 147 14.77 -13.09 9.34
N LEU A 148 14.07 -11.97 9.60
CA LEU A 148 14.69 -10.71 10.02
C LEU A 148 15.77 -10.86 11.11
N PRO A 149 15.56 -11.63 12.20
CA PRO A 149 16.57 -11.74 13.27
C PRO A 149 17.89 -12.40 12.85
N SER A 150 17.95 -13.00 11.66
CA SER A 150 19.17 -13.61 11.09
C SER A 150 19.92 -12.69 10.13
N LEU A 151 19.36 -11.51 9.84
CA LEU A 151 19.92 -10.52 8.92
C LEU A 151 20.67 -9.43 9.69
N ASN A 152 21.59 -8.74 9.00
CA ASN A 152 22.24 -7.55 9.55
C ASN A 152 21.24 -6.38 9.67
N THR A 153 21.61 -5.36 10.44
CA THR A 153 20.73 -4.22 10.76
C THR A 153 20.19 -3.51 9.51
N LEU A 154 21.02 -3.21 8.52
CA LEU A 154 20.60 -2.55 7.28
C LEU A 154 19.58 -3.38 6.49
N GLU A 155 19.81 -4.69 6.41
CA GLU A 155 18.89 -5.62 5.77
C GLU A 155 17.55 -5.71 6.52
N GLN A 156 17.58 -5.70 7.86
CA GLN A 156 16.36 -5.71 8.67
C GLN A 156 15.47 -4.50 8.33
N PHE A 157 16.04 -3.30 8.33
CA PHE A 157 15.30 -2.07 7.97
C PHE A 157 14.81 -2.08 6.51
N SER A 158 15.64 -2.53 5.58
CA SER A 158 15.29 -2.60 4.15
C SER A 158 14.07 -3.50 3.92
N LYS A 159 14.07 -4.69 4.54
CA LYS A 159 12.98 -5.67 4.41
C LYS A 159 11.73 -5.29 5.19
N MET A 160 11.86 -4.56 6.29
CA MET A 160 10.72 -4.16 7.11
C MET A 160 9.69 -3.32 6.33
N LYS A 161 10.07 -2.66 5.23
CA LYS A 161 9.12 -1.93 4.36
C LYS A 161 8.00 -2.80 3.78
N ASP A 162 8.26 -4.09 3.58
CA ASP A 162 7.27 -5.01 3.00
C ASP A 162 6.20 -5.45 4.02
N VAL A 163 6.38 -5.15 5.31
CA VAL A 163 5.43 -5.54 6.38
C VAL A 163 4.02 -4.99 6.16
N TYR A 164 3.89 -3.81 5.54
CA TYR A 164 2.60 -3.16 5.26
C TYR A 164 1.77 -3.97 4.25
N GLN A 165 2.38 -4.85 3.48
CA GLN A 165 1.68 -5.70 2.49
C GLN A 165 1.05 -6.96 3.13
N LEU A 166 1.42 -7.29 4.37
CA LEU A 166 0.87 -8.44 5.06
C LEU A 166 -0.59 -8.21 5.49
N SER A 167 -1.41 -9.26 5.41
CA SER A 167 -2.71 -9.29 6.08
C SER A 167 -2.55 -9.28 7.61
N ASN A 168 -3.59 -8.86 8.34
CA ASN A 168 -3.58 -8.83 9.81
C ASN A 168 -3.28 -10.21 10.45
N SER A 169 -3.76 -11.31 9.84
CA SER A 169 -3.49 -12.66 10.34
C SER A 169 -2.00 -13.02 10.29
N HIS A 170 -1.32 -12.69 9.18
CA HIS A 170 0.13 -12.86 9.03
C HIS A 170 0.91 -11.92 9.95
N LEU A 171 0.49 -10.66 10.06
CA LEU A 171 1.13 -9.68 10.91
C LEU A 171 1.13 -10.10 12.39
N ILE A 172 0.00 -10.63 12.88
CA ILE A 172 -0.12 -11.19 14.24
C ILE A 172 0.87 -12.33 14.45
N LYS A 173 0.88 -13.33 13.55
CA LYS A 173 1.79 -14.48 13.66
C LYS A 173 3.26 -14.07 13.65
N LEU A 174 3.60 -13.11 12.79
CA LEU A 174 4.95 -12.56 12.71
C LEU A 174 5.35 -11.89 14.03
N SER A 175 4.43 -11.10 14.59
CA SER A 175 4.67 -10.33 15.81
C SER A 175 4.85 -11.20 17.06
N GLU A 176 4.14 -12.32 17.17
CA GLU A 176 4.32 -13.27 18.27
C GLU A 176 5.76 -13.81 18.37
N GLN A 177 6.47 -13.88 17.25
CA GLN A 177 7.85 -14.37 17.19
C GLN A 177 8.86 -13.22 17.25
N LEU A 178 8.62 -12.16 16.49
CA LEU A 178 9.57 -11.07 16.33
C LEU A 178 9.62 -10.14 17.56
N LEU A 179 8.48 -9.85 18.20
CA LEU A 179 8.46 -8.93 19.34
C LEU A 179 9.22 -9.46 20.57
N VAL A 180 9.46 -10.76 20.64
CA VAL A 180 10.19 -11.40 21.74
C VAL A 180 11.64 -11.78 21.36
N ASN A 181 12.04 -11.58 20.11
CA ASN A 181 13.33 -12.04 19.61
C ASN A 181 14.45 -11.05 19.98
N PRO A 182 15.53 -11.49 20.68
CA PRO A 182 16.61 -10.62 21.11
C PRO A 182 17.57 -10.17 20.00
N TYR A 183 17.52 -10.78 18.82
CA TYR A 183 18.32 -10.41 17.64
C TYR A 183 17.57 -9.50 16.66
N LEU A 184 16.30 -9.18 16.96
CA LEU A 184 15.58 -8.16 16.22
C LEU A 184 16.01 -6.78 16.73
N HIS A 185 16.37 -5.90 15.80
CA HIS A 185 16.71 -4.52 16.13
C HIS A 185 15.54 -3.82 16.86
N PRO A 186 15.76 -3.11 17.98
CA PRO A 186 14.68 -2.51 18.76
C PRO A 186 13.80 -1.53 17.97
N LEU A 187 14.38 -0.70 17.10
CA LEU A 187 13.58 0.17 16.21
C LEU A 187 12.70 -0.61 15.22
N VAL A 188 13.16 -1.77 14.73
CA VAL A 188 12.35 -2.65 13.87
C VAL A 188 11.21 -3.26 14.68
N ARG A 189 11.48 -3.65 15.94
CA ARG A 189 10.46 -4.12 16.90
C ARG A 189 9.39 -3.06 17.17
N ALA A 190 9.81 -1.82 17.46
CA ALA A 190 8.93 -0.69 17.68
C ALA A 190 8.09 -0.37 16.44
N THR A 191 8.70 -0.41 15.24
CA THR A 191 7.99 -0.23 13.96
C THR A 191 6.90 -1.29 13.76
N LEU A 192 7.21 -2.56 14.03
CA LEU A 192 6.23 -3.66 13.94
C LEU A 192 5.07 -3.44 14.91
N PHE A 193 5.37 -3.04 16.15
CA PHE A 193 4.36 -2.79 17.16
C PHE A 193 3.52 -1.54 16.86
N SER A 194 4.12 -0.49 16.30
CA SER A 194 3.42 0.71 15.83
C SER A 194 2.41 0.35 14.74
N LEU A 195 2.79 -0.47 13.77
CA LEU A 195 1.87 -0.94 12.72
C LEU A 195 0.71 -1.79 13.29
N LEU A 196 0.96 -2.62 14.30
CA LEU A 196 -0.12 -3.36 14.97
C LEU A 196 -1.12 -2.40 15.65
N THR A 197 -0.62 -1.31 16.22
CA THR A 197 -1.43 -0.27 16.88
C THR A 197 -2.24 0.52 15.86
N GLU A 198 -1.63 0.94 14.75
CA GLU A 198 -2.30 1.60 13.62
C GLU A 198 -3.46 0.75 13.05
N ARG A 199 -3.27 -0.57 13.03
CA ARG A 199 -4.28 -1.52 12.55
C ARG A 199 -5.28 -1.98 13.62
N GLU A 200 -5.25 -1.35 14.80
CA GLU A 200 -6.17 -1.60 15.91
C GLU A 200 -6.26 -3.10 16.27
N ILE A 201 -5.11 -3.79 16.27
CA ILE A 201 -5.07 -5.22 16.53
C ILE A 201 -5.37 -5.50 18.01
N ASP A 202 -6.53 -6.08 18.28
CA ASP A 202 -6.94 -6.52 19.61
C ASP A 202 -6.37 -7.91 19.95
N LYS A 203 -5.10 -7.93 20.37
CA LYS A 203 -4.47 -9.16 20.83
C LYS A 203 -3.35 -8.87 21.83
N PRO A 204 -3.37 -9.49 23.03
CA PRO A 204 -2.23 -9.40 23.94
C PRO A 204 -1.03 -10.15 23.36
N LEU A 205 0.11 -9.45 23.29
CA LEU A 205 1.38 -9.93 22.77
C LEU A 205 2.47 -9.77 23.81
N LYS A 206 3.45 -10.67 23.78
CA LYS A 206 4.68 -10.51 24.55
C LYS A 206 5.63 -9.59 23.80
N TYR A 207 6.31 -8.71 24.52
CA TYR A 207 7.22 -7.71 23.97
C TYR A 207 8.50 -7.69 24.80
N LEU A 208 9.65 -7.89 24.15
CA LEU A 208 10.96 -7.77 24.76
C LEU A 208 11.40 -6.30 24.75
N TRP A 209 11.55 -5.71 25.93
CA TRP A 209 11.92 -4.32 26.13
C TRP A 209 13.11 -4.24 27.09
N PHE A 210 14.28 -3.83 26.58
CA PHE A 210 15.53 -3.74 27.36
C PHE A 210 15.83 -4.97 28.25
N GLY A 211 15.61 -6.18 27.71
CA GLY A 211 15.85 -7.45 28.42
C GLY A 211 14.65 -7.94 29.25
N GLU A 212 13.61 -7.13 29.42
CA GLU A 212 12.40 -7.48 30.16
C GLU A 212 11.29 -7.93 29.23
N MET A 213 10.58 -8.98 29.63
CA MET A 213 9.40 -9.47 28.92
C MET A 213 8.14 -8.82 29.47
N LYS A 214 7.49 -7.97 28.68
CA LYS A 214 6.23 -7.31 29.01
C LYS A 214 5.07 -7.90 28.18
N THR A 215 3.85 -7.82 28.71
CA THR A 215 2.63 -8.20 27.96
C THR A 215 1.85 -6.93 27.64
N ILE A 216 1.47 -6.77 26.39
CA ILE A 216 0.85 -5.54 25.89
C ILE A 216 -0.17 -5.83 24.80
N ASN A 217 -1.24 -5.03 24.73
CA ASN A 217 -2.24 -5.11 23.66
C ASN A 217 -2.14 -3.86 22.78
N PRO A 218 -1.85 -3.98 21.47
CA PRO A 218 -1.79 -2.83 20.55
C PRO A 218 -3.06 -1.98 20.55
N LEU A 219 -4.24 -2.58 20.68
CA LEU A 219 -5.51 -1.84 20.72
C LEU A 219 -5.58 -0.80 21.85
N ASN A 220 -4.90 -1.07 22.97
CA ASN A 220 -4.92 -0.19 24.15
C ASN A 220 -3.82 0.88 24.11
N MET A 221 -3.07 0.97 23.02
CA MET A 221 -1.93 1.88 22.88
C MET A 221 -2.27 2.99 21.90
N LEU A 222 -1.72 4.18 22.17
CA LEU A 222 -1.72 5.27 21.21
C LEU A 222 -0.55 5.11 20.25
N SER A 223 -0.75 5.56 19.01
CA SER A 223 0.35 5.80 18.06
C SER A 223 1.36 6.78 18.68
N ILE A 224 2.65 6.60 18.37
CA ILE A 224 3.75 7.34 18.99
C ILE A 224 3.58 8.87 18.88
N ASP A 225 3.08 9.34 17.74
CA ASP A 225 2.79 10.75 17.42
C ASP A 225 1.65 11.36 18.25
N LYS A 226 0.75 10.51 18.76
CA LYS A 226 -0.42 10.93 19.55
C LYS A 226 -0.20 10.81 21.05
N LYS A 227 0.95 10.29 21.47
CA LYS A 227 1.21 10.12 22.90
C LYS A 227 1.49 11.46 23.59
N PRO A 228 0.91 11.70 24.77
CA PRO A 228 1.11 12.96 25.50
C PRO A 228 2.59 13.27 25.74
N THR A 229 3.39 12.26 26.12
CA THR A 229 4.84 12.39 26.34
C THR A 229 5.55 12.90 25.09
N THR A 230 5.26 12.32 23.92
CA THR A 230 5.82 12.76 22.64
C THR A 230 5.49 14.22 22.36
N ILE A 231 4.21 14.58 22.43
CA ILE A 231 3.74 15.95 22.14
C ILE A 231 4.42 16.97 23.05
N ILE A 232 4.52 16.65 24.34
CA ILE A 232 5.12 17.54 25.33
C ILE A 232 6.62 17.72 25.09
N LEU A 233 7.36 16.64 24.81
CA LEU A 233 8.81 16.72 24.55
C LEU A 233 9.11 17.48 23.27
N PHE A 234 8.34 17.29 22.20
CA PHE A 234 8.51 18.07 20.97
C PHE A 234 8.23 19.55 21.16
N LYS A 235 7.24 19.88 21.99
CA LYS A 235 6.96 21.28 22.35
C LYS A 235 8.12 21.90 23.13
N GLU A 236 8.65 21.20 24.13
CA GLU A 236 9.83 21.67 24.88
C GLU A 236 11.05 21.84 23.97
N LEU A 237 11.27 20.91 23.05
CA LEU A 237 12.35 20.98 22.06
C LEU A 237 12.25 22.25 21.20
N GLU A 238 11.05 22.55 20.69
CA GLU A 238 10.79 23.77 19.91
C GLU A 238 11.03 25.04 20.73
N GLU A 239 10.59 25.07 21.99
CA GLU A 239 10.79 26.20 22.90
C GLU A 239 12.29 26.45 23.16
N VAL A 240 13.06 25.39 23.47
CA VAL A 240 14.50 25.46 23.78
C VAL A 240 15.33 25.84 22.55
N LEU A 241 15.02 25.30 21.37
CA LEU A 241 15.86 25.43 20.16
C LEU A 241 15.28 26.34 19.07
N SER A 242 14.21 27.10 19.35
CA SER A 242 13.56 28.04 18.41
C SER A 242 14.52 29.00 17.68
N LYS A 243 15.66 29.32 18.27
CA LYS A 243 16.68 30.23 17.70
C LYS A 243 17.82 29.53 16.93
N ASN A 244 17.88 28.20 16.98
CA ASN A 244 18.96 27.39 16.39
C ASN A 244 18.41 26.29 15.47
N PRO A 245 17.93 26.61 14.24
CA PRO A 245 17.26 25.65 13.37
C PRO A 245 18.10 24.41 13.02
N SER A 246 19.40 24.57 12.81
CA SER A 246 20.28 23.44 12.50
C SER A 246 20.46 22.46 13.67
N LEU A 247 20.48 22.97 14.90
CA LEU A 247 20.56 22.12 16.09
C LEU A 247 19.20 21.46 16.36
N TYR A 248 18.09 22.17 16.08
CA TYR A 248 16.75 21.63 16.18
C TYR A 248 16.58 20.37 15.31
N GLU A 249 16.96 20.39 14.03
CA GLU A 249 16.83 19.23 13.14
C GLU A 249 17.60 18.00 13.64
N LEU A 250 18.81 18.20 14.17
CA LEU A 250 19.59 17.10 14.76
C LEU A 250 18.94 16.56 16.03
N ALA A 251 18.47 17.46 16.91
CA ALA A 251 17.82 17.09 18.17
C ALA A 251 16.44 16.44 17.96
N GLU A 252 15.70 16.84 16.94
CA GLU A 252 14.46 16.21 16.52
C GLU A 252 14.70 14.76 16.07
N ASN A 253 15.74 14.50 15.27
CA ASN A 253 16.07 13.15 14.83
C ASN A 253 16.50 12.25 15.99
N GLU A 254 17.31 12.77 16.92
CA GLU A 254 17.73 12.02 18.10
C GLU A 254 16.56 11.76 19.05
N LEU A 255 15.70 12.76 19.29
CA LEU A 255 14.50 12.61 20.11
C LEU A 255 13.53 11.58 19.50
N ASN A 256 13.34 11.58 18.18
CA ASN A 256 12.55 10.56 17.48
C ASN A 256 13.11 9.16 17.71
N THR A 257 14.43 8.99 17.61
CA THR A 257 15.09 7.71 17.84
C THR A 257 14.89 7.24 19.28
N LEU A 258 15.09 8.14 20.25
CA LEU A 258 14.90 7.89 21.67
C LEU A 258 13.45 7.47 21.98
N LEU A 259 12.47 8.20 21.47
CA LEU A 259 11.04 7.89 21.67
C LEU A 259 10.66 6.55 21.05
N LEU A 260 11.17 6.23 19.85
CA LEU A 260 10.95 4.92 19.22
C LEU A 260 11.57 3.78 20.03
N MET A 261 12.72 4.00 20.66
CA MET A 261 13.36 3.01 21.54
C MET A 261 12.56 2.77 22.83
N LEU A 262 11.96 3.82 23.37
CA LEU A 262 11.13 3.72 24.57
C LEU A 262 9.72 3.20 24.28
N TYR A 263 9.23 3.36 23.05
CA TYR A 263 7.90 2.92 22.66
C TYR A 263 7.70 1.41 22.89
N PRO A 264 6.57 0.98 23.48
CA PRO A 264 5.40 1.77 23.91
C PRO A 264 5.34 2.13 25.40
N PHE A 265 6.48 2.14 26.11
CA PHE A 265 6.58 2.30 27.57
C PHE A 265 7.25 3.62 28.00
N GLU A 266 7.30 4.63 27.14
CA GLU A 266 7.92 5.92 27.43
C GLU A 266 7.35 6.62 28.68
N GLU A 267 6.07 6.44 28.98
CA GLU A 267 5.42 7.00 30.18
C GLU A 267 5.92 6.37 31.49
N GLU A 268 6.51 5.17 31.44
CA GLU A 268 7.12 4.57 32.63
C GLU A 268 8.44 5.27 33.02
N ILE A 269 9.06 5.99 32.07
CA ILE A 269 10.42 6.50 32.17
C ILE A 269 10.46 8.04 32.15
N VAL A 270 9.67 8.66 31.27
CA VAL A 270 9.54 10.11 31.17
C VAL A 270 8.40 10.57 32.08
N TYR A 271 8.76 11.02 33.28
CA TYR A 271 7.80 11.56 34.26
C TYR A 271 7.54 13.04 34.01
N SER A 272 6.31 13.49 34.27
CA SER A 272 5.93 14.89 34.12
C SER A 272 6.81 15.83 34.95
N GLY A 273 7.23 16.94 34.35
CA GLY A 273 8.17 17.88 34.97
C GLY A 273 9.63 17.44 34.86
N SER A 274 9.98 16.66 33.84
CA SER A 274 11.37 16.31 33.47
C SER A 274 11.72 16.60 32.02
N GLU A 275 10.81 17.22 31.30
CA GLU A 275 10.87 17.44 29.86
C GLU A 275 12.15 18.18 29.48
N ASN A 276 12.44 19.27 30.21
CA ASN A 276 13.62 20.09 29.98
C ASN A 276 14.91 19.29 30.16
N GLU A 277 15.01 18.49 31.24
CA GLU A 277 16.18 17.64 31.49
C GLU A 277 16.37 16.56 30.42
N TRP A 278 15.28 16.03 29.83
CA TRP A 278 15.37 15.12 28.68
C TRP A 278 15.91 15.82 27.44
N ILE A 279 15.42 17.03 27.14
CA ILE A 279 15.91 17.80 25.99
C ILE A 279 17.38 18.21 26.17
N GLU A 280 17.78 18.65 27.37
CA GLU A 280 19.18 18.92 27.70
C GLU A 280 20.07 17.68 27.50
N ALA A 281 19.60 16.50 27.94
CA ALA A 281 20.34 15.25 27.75
C ALA A 281 20.49 14.89 26.26
N VAL A 282 19.44 15.07 25.45
CA VAL A 282 19.48 14.85 23.99
C VAL A 282 20.47 15.82 23.32
N ILE A 283 20.41 17.12 23.65
CA ILE A 283 21.34 18.12 23.11
C ILE A 283 22.78 17.78 23.45
N LYS A 284 23.04 17.30 24.68
CA LYS A 284 24.38 16.90 25.13
C LYS A 284 24.95 15.72 24.37
N VAL A 285 24.12 14.76 23.95
CA VAL A 285 24.55 13.64 23.08
C VAL A 285 25.03 14.17 21.73
N ILE A 286 24.34 15.15 21.16
CA ILE A 286 24.64 15.74 19.86
C ILE A 286 25.85 16.68 19.91
N ASN A 287 25.96 17.47 20.99
CA ASN A 287 27.05 18.42 21.20
C ASN A 287 27.68 18.26 22.59
N PRO A 288 28.64 17.34 22.76
CA PRO A 288 29.31 17.07 24.04
C PRO A 288 30.09 18.28 24.60
N SER A 289 30.34 19.29 23.76
CA SER A 289 31.10 20.51 24.08
C SER A 289 30.30 21.51 24.92
N ASP A 290 28.96 21.47 24.85
CA ASP A 290 28.07 22.32 25.64
C ASP A 290 27.95 21.74 27.04
N THR A 291 28.82 22.20 27.93
CA THR A 291 28.85 21.81 29.34
C THR A 291 27.83 22.61 30.14
N THR A 292 26.55 22.25 30.06
CA THR A 292 25.64 22.48 31.17
C THR A 292 26.17 21.67 32.35
N GLN A 293 26.63 22.36 33.40
CA GLN A 293 27.16 21.74 34.61
C GLN A 293 26.10 20.81 35.19
N LEU A 294 26.43 19.52 35.27
CA LEU A 294 25.64 18.55 36.03
C LEU A 294 25.60 19.05 37.47
N ASN A 295 24.41 19.32 37.99
CA ASN A 295 24.24 19.33 39.44
C ASN A 295 24.31 17.85 39.86
N GLU A 296 25.50 17.38 40.24
CA GLU A 296 25.77 15.98 40.63
C GLU A 296 24.89 15.49 41.80
N ASP A 297 24.20 16.41 42.50
CA ASP A 297 23.21 16.12 43.54
C ASP A 297 21.77 15.87 43.01
N ASN A 298 21.50 16.08 41.71
CA ASN A 298 20.16 15.92 41.14
C ASN A 298 19.91 14.48 40.68
N THR A 299 19.33 13.66 41.55
CA THR A 299 18.98 12.25 41.30
C THR A 299 18.17 12.05 40.01
N LYS A 300 17.37 13.05 39.60
CA LYS A 300 16.59 13.04 38.35
C LYS A 300 17.48 13.04 37.11
N GLN A 301 18.45 13.97 37.04
CA GLN A 301 19.37 14.08 35.91
C GLN A 301 20.25 12.82 35.78
N ILE A 302 20.65 12.21 36.90
CA ILE A 302 21.39 10.95 36.89
C ILE A 302 20.55 9.83 36.26
N SER A 303 19.27 9.71 36.65
CA SER A 303 18.36 8.71 36.10
C SER A 303 18.15 8.86 34.59
N ILE A 304 17.95 10.10 34.12
CA ILE A 304 17.74 10.39 32.69
C ILE A 304 19.00 10.04 31.88
N ASN A 305 20.18 10.49 32.32
CA ASN A 305 21.43 10.19 31.64
C ASN A 305 21.71 8.67 31.59
N ASN A 306 21.37 7.92 32.65
CA ASN A 306 21.48 6.47 32.65
C ASN A 306 20.59 5.83 31.57
N TRP A 307 19.38 6.34 31.36
CA TRP A 307 18.50 5.86 30.30
C TRP A 307 18.99 6.22 28.91
N VAL A 308 19.46 7.46 28.69
CA VAL A 308 20.04 7.89 27.41
C VAL A 308 21.25 7.01 27.06
N ASN A 309 22.16 6.77 28.01
CA ASN A 309 23.29 5.87 27.80
C ASN A 309 22.84 4.44 27.53
N LYS A 310 21.85 3.91 28.28
CA LYS A 310 21.30 2.57 28.06
C LYS A 310 20.69 2.41 26.67
N ILE A 311 20.02 3.44 26.15
CA ILE A 311 19.48 3.45 24.78
C ILE A 311 20.62 3.41 23.76
N HIS A 312 21.65 4.23 23.95
CA HIS A 312 22.80 4.28 23.07
C HIS A 312 23.58 2.94 23.05
N ASP A 313 23.83 2.36 24.23
CA ASP A 313 24.48 1.04 24.35
C ASP A 313 23.68 -0.06 23.65
N GLU A 314 22.34 -0.04 23.78
CA GLU A 314 21.48 -1.01 23.11
C GLU A 314 21.52 -0.81 21.59
N LEU A 315 21.64 0.42 21.07
CA LEU A 315 21.82 0.67 19.63
C LEU A 315 23.18 0.18 19.13
N LEU A 316 24.27 0.50 19.83
CA LEU A 316 25.64 0.10 19.47
C LEU A 316 25.80 -1.43 19.40
N ARG A 317 25.06 -2.17 20.25
CA ARG A 317 25.05 -3.64 20.23
C ARG A 317 24.68 -4.22 18.85
N PHE A 318 23.86 -3.50 18.06
CA PHE A 318 23.43 -3.93 16.73
C PHE A 318 24.26 -3.34 15.58
N GLU A 319 25.19 -2.43 15.86
CA GLU A 319 26.18 -1.94 14.88
C GLU A 319 27.41 -2.85 14.80
N ALA A 320 27.67 -3.63 15.86
CA ALA A 320 28.80 -4.55 15.96
C ALA A 320 28.53 -5.97 15.41
N GLN A 321 27.33 -6.24 14.87
CA GLN A 321 26.86 -7.55 14.38
C GLN A 321 26.60 -7.53 12.87
#